data_AF-A0AAN3HD59-F1
#
_entry.id   AF-A0AAN3HD59-F1
#
_cell.length_a   1.000
_cell.length_b   1.000
_cell.length_c   1.000
_cell.angle_alpha   90.00
_cell.angle_beta   90.00
_cell.angle_gamma   90.00
#
_symmetry.space_group_name_H-M   'P 1'
#
loop_
_entity.id
_entity.type
_entity.pdbx_description
1 polymer ?
#
loop_
_entity_poly.entity_id
_entity_poly.type
_entity_poly.pdbx_seq_one_letter_code
_entity_poly.pdbx_strand_id
1 'polypeptide(L)'
;MTTITKERLQWLANISGRDDIDDIDGGEIRELALIALASLEAEPVAKIIAHYPLGVDVGKQKFVQAIGELPDFGGYLFAVPPALVVPDKLPREYIRGWPLAHSDYAEGWNDCRAAMLNGDKS
;
A
#
# COMPACT_ATOMS: atom_id res chain seq x y z
N MET A 1 8.71 -7.64 -9.75
CA MET A 1 8.05 -7.26 -8.49
C MET A 1 7.53 -8.56 -7.92
N THR A 2 8.20 -9.09 -6.91
CA THR A 2 7.76 -10.30 -6.20
C THR A 2 6.83 -9.83 -5.08
N THR A 3 5.63 -10.40 -5.00
CA THR A 3 4.68 -10.05 -3.93
C THR A 3 5.05 -10.84 -2.68
N ILE A 4 5.49 -10.14 -1.63
CA ILE A 4 5.77 -10.78 -0.36
C ILE A 4 4.47 -11.26 0.30
N THR A 5 4.42 -12.53 0.69
CA THR A 5 3.21 -13.11 1.30
C THR A 5 3.15 -12.79 2.80
N LYS A 6 1.96 -12.89 3.39
CA LYS A 6 1.76 -12.67 4.83
C LYS A 6 2.55 -13.67 5.66
N GLU A 7 2.60 -14.93 5.24
CA GLU A 7 3.33 -16.01 5.90
C GLU A 7 4.84 -15.70 5.90
N ARG A 8 5.35 -15.18 4.77
CA ARG A 8 6.76 -14.78 4.64
C ARG A 8 7.09 -13.58 5.53
N LEU A 9 6.20 -12.58 5.62
CA LEU A 9 6.33 -11.47 6.55
C LEU A 9 6.35 -11.91 8.01
N GLN A 10 5.48 -12.85 8.39
CA GLN A 10 5.45 -13.39 9.75
C GLN A 10 6.73 -14.14 10.10
N TRP A 11 7.27 -14.91 9.15
CA TRP A 11 8.56 -15.56 9.33
C TRP A 11 9.67 -14.52 9.53
N LEU A 12 9.77 -13.51 8.65
CA LEU A 12 10.75 -12.42 8.75
C LEU A 12 10.68 -11.67 10.09
N ALA A 13 9.48 -11.40 10.59
CA ALA A 13 9.27 -10.69 11.86
C ALA A 13 9.73 -11.51 13.08
N ASN A 14 9.85 -12.83 12.95
CA ASN A 14 10.24 -13.74 14.02
C ASN A 14 11.72 -14.19 13.93
N ILE A 15 12.49 -13.66 12.96
CA ILE A 15 13.93 -13.93 12.88
C ILE A 15 14.60 -13.35 14.12
N SER A 16 15.21 -14.22 14.91
CA SER A 16 15.87 -13.86 16.19
C SER A 16 17.40 -13.81 16.11
N GLY A 17 18.01 -14.34 15.05
CA GLY A 17 19.45 -14.48 14.90
C GLY A 17 19.98 -14.08 13.53
N ARG A 18 21.27 -13.72 13.47
CA ARG A 18 21.97 -13.35 12.23
C ARG A 18 22.09 -14.53 11.25
N ASP A 19 22.09 -15.75 11.77
CA ASP A 19 22.32 -16.98 11.00
C ASP A 19 21.07 -17.39 10.17
N ASP A 20 19.92 -16.76 10.40
CA ASP A 20 18.67 -17.00 9.67
C ASP A 20 18.43 -15.97 8.54
N ILE A 21 19.38 -15.05 8.31
CA ILE A 21 19.26 -13.95 7.33
C ILE A 21 19.68 -14.36 5.90
N ASP A 22 20.43 -15.45 5.75
CA ASP A 22 20.96 -15.89 4.45
C ASP A 22 19.85 -16.26 3.44
N ASP A 23 18.64 -16.52 3.92
CA ASP A 23 17.46 -16.86 3.11
C ASP A 23 16.64 -15.65 2.65
N ILE A 24 17.05 -14.41 2.96
CA ILE A 24 16.34 -13.18 2.56
C ILE A 24 16.96 -12.62 1.27
N ASP A 25 16.18 -12.59 0.19
CA ASP A 25 16.68 -12.02 -1.07
C ASP A 25 16.64 -10.48 -1.08
N GLY A 26 17.52 -9.86 -1.87
CA GLY A 26 17.60 -8.39 -1.98
C GLY A 26 16.33 -7.74 -2.56
N GLY A 27 15.51 -8.50 -3.30
CA GLY A 27 14.21 -8.08 -3.77
C GLY A 27 13.20 -7.96 -2.62
N GLU A 28 13.12 -8.96 -1.74
CA GLU A 28 12.31 -8.93 -0.52
C GLU A 28 12.67 -7.73 0.35
N ILE A 29 13.98 -7.49 0.57
CA ILE A 29 14.46 -6.32 1.33
C ILE A 29 13.99 -5.01 0.68
N ARG A 30 14.10 -4.90 -0.64
CA ARG A 30 13.68 -3.71 -1.37
C ARG A 30 12.17 -3.48 -1.29
N GLU A 31 11.35 -4.52 -1.47
CA GLU A 31 9.90 -4.42 -1.38
C GLU A 31 9.46 -4.06 0.05
N LEU A 32 10.09 -4.63 1.07
CA LEU A 32 9.86 -4.25 2.47
C LEU A 32 10.21 -2.78 2.75
N ALA A 33 11.35 -2.32 2.24
CA ALA A 33 11.78 -0.93 2.37
C ALA A 33 10.78 0.03 1.70
N LEU A 34 10.26 -0.32 0.52
CA LEU A 34 9.24 0.46 -0.17
C LEU A 34 7.91 0.51 0.59
N ILE A 35 7.45 -0.63 1.12
CA ILE A 35 6.22 -0.68 1.94
C ILE A 35 6.38 0.15 3.21
N ALA A 36 7.52 0.04 3.90
CA ALA A 36 7.80 0.80 5.10
C ALA A 36 7.87 2.31 4.80
N LEU A 37 8.53 2.70 3.70
CA LEU A 37 8.61 4.09 3.26
C LEU A 37 7.21 4.65 2.96
N ALA A 38 6.40 3.94 2.17
CA ALA A 38 5.02 4.35 1.88
C ALA A 38 4.16 4.47 3.14
N SER A 39 4.38 3.61 4.14
CA SER A 39 3.68 3.71 5.43
C SER A 39 4.10 4.92 6.26
N LEU A 40 5.34 5.41 6.11
CA LEU A 40 5.84 6.61 6.79
C LEU A 40 5.38 7.89 6.09
N GLU A 41 5.20 7.85 4.77
CA GLU A 41 4.72 8.96 3.94
C GLU A 41 3.19 9.07 3.89
N ALA A 42 2.47 8.09 4.46
CA ALA A 42 1.01 8.07 4.42
C ALA A 42 0.39 9.24 5.21
N GLU A 43 -0.35 10.10 4.50
CA GLU A 43 -1.20 11.12 5.14
C GLU A 43 -2.48 10.49 5.71
N PRO A 44 -2.91 10.89 6.92
CA PRO A 44 -4.12 10.35 7.53
C PRO A 44 -5.37 10.81 6.75
N VAL A 45 -6.28 9.88 6.48
CA VAL A 45 -7.53 10.18 5.77
C VAL A 45 -8.59 10.85 6.65
N ALA A 46 -8.48 10.69 7.97
CA ALA A 46 -9.36 11.35 8.92
C ALA A 46 -8.74 11.37 10.33
N LYS A 47 -9.18 12.31 11.16
CA LYS A 47 -8.88 12.36 12.59
C LYS A 47 -10.18 12.08 13.36
N ILE A 48 -10.20 11.03 14.18
CA ILE A 48 -11.29 10.81 15.13
C ILE A 48 -10.99 11.65 16.36
N ILE A 49 -11.98 12.36 16.89
CA ILE A 49 -11.90 13.10 18.16
C ILE A 49 -13.05 12.60 19.03
N ALA A 50 -12.75 11.98 20.16
CA ALA A 50 -13.76 11.56 21.13
C ALA A 50 -13.97 12.65 22.18
N HIS A 51 -15.22 13.09 22.35
CA HIS A 51 -15.58 14.08 23.35
C HIS A 51 -16.28 13.40 24.54
N TYR A 52 -15.75 13.58 25.75
CA TYR A 52 -16.45 13.20 26.98
C TYR A 52 -17.08 14.46 27.60
N PRO A 53 -18.42 14.59 27.61
CA PRO A 53 -19.05 15.64 28.38
C PRO A 53 -18.81 15.38 29.87
N LEU A 54 -17.96 16.19 30.50
CA LEU A 54 -17.78 16.20 31.95
C LEU A 54 -19.13 16.60 32.59
N GLY A 55 -19.79 15.64 33.25
CA GLY A 55 -20.96 15.92 34.10
C GLY A 55 -22.20 15.04 33.90
N VAL A 56 -22.18 13.99 33.06
CA VAL A 56 -23.33 13.07 32.94
C VAL A 56 -22.97 11.70 33.52
N ASP A 57 -23.38 11.48 34.78
CA ASP A 57 -23.23 10.22 35.53
C ASP A 57 -24.11 9.06 35.01
N VAL A 58 -24.53 9.08 33.74
CA VAL A 58 -25.45 8.07 33.21
C VAL A 58 -25.03 7.60 31.83
N GLY A 59 -24.18 6.57 31.83
CA GLY A 59 -24.20 5.51 30.83
C GLY A 59 -23.63 5.83 29.44
N LYS A 60 -22.41 5.34 29.18
CA LYS A 60 -21.94 4.72 27.91
C LYS A 60 -22.36 5.33 26.55
N GLN A 61 -22.76 6.59 26.44
CA GLN A 61 -23.04 7.23 25.16
C GLN A 61 -21.84 8.08 24.74
N LYS A 62 -21.14 7.60 23.71
CA LYS A 62 -20.06 8.32 23.05
C LYS A 62 -20.67 9.27 22.02
N PHE A 63 -20.52 10.57 22.22
CA PHE A 63 -20.88 11.58 21.21
C PHE A 63 -19.61 12.02 20.50
N VAL A 64 -19.60 11.98 19.16
CA VAL A 64 -18.55 12.60 18.35
C VAL A 64 -18.97 14.04 18.11
N GLN A 65 -18.36 14.98 18.81
CA GLN A 65 -18.64 16.41 18.68
C GLN A 65 -17.48 17.10 17.98
N ALA A 66 -17.75 17.78 16.87
CA ALA A 66 -16.76 18.56 16.13
C ALA A 66 -16.66 19.98 16.71
N ILE A 67 -16.08 20.16 17.89
CA ILE A 67 -15.74 21.51 18.40
C ILE A 67 -14.49 21.48 19.29
N GLY A 68 -13.76 22.60 19.23
CA GLY A 68 -12.39 22.76 19.71
C GLY A 68 -12.16 22.51 21.20
N GLU A 69 -11.12 21.69 21.42
CA GLU A 69 -10.22 21.52 22.57
C GLU A 69 -10.77 21.29 23.98
N LEU A 70 -10.75 20.00 24.36
CA LEU A 70 -10.60 19.40 25.69
C LEU A 70 -10.22 17.91 25.43
N PRO A 71 -9.58 17.20 26.39
CA PRO A 71 -8.40 16.36 26.14
C PRO A 71 -8.53 15.39 24.95
N ASP A 72 -7.54 15.45 24.07
CA ASP A 72 -7.43 14.82 22.74
C ASP A 72 -7.34 13.29 22.76
N PHE A 73 -8.37 12.60 23.23
CA PHE A 73 -8.50 11.18 22.93
C PHE A 73 -9.06 11.03 21.52
N GLY A 74 -8.14 11.06 20.56
CA GLY A 74 -8.42 10.96 19.15
C GLY A 74 -7.29 10.27 18.39
N GLY A 75 -7.64 9.37 17.47
CA GLY A 75 -6.68 8.64 16.64
C GLY A 75 -6.74 9.11 15.19
N TYR A 76 -5.60 9.04 14.49
CA TYR A 76 -5.56 9.20 13.05
C TYR A 76 -5.99 7.89 12.38
N LEU A 77 -6.89 7.99 11.41
CA LEU A 77 -7.23 6.92 10.51
C LEU A 77 -6.33 7.02 9.29
N PHE A 78 -5.62 5.94 9.00
CA PHE A 78 -4.84 5.78 7.79
C PHE A 78 -5.57 4.81 6.88
N ALA A 79 -5.71 5.15 5.60
CA ALA A 79 -6.16 4.20 4.60
C ALA A 79 -4.93 3.55 3.97
N VAL A 80 -5.01 2.26 3.69
CA VAL A 80 -4.06 1.62 2.80
C VAL A 80 -4.22 2.30 1.43
N PRO A 81 -3.15 2.83 0.81
CA PRO A 81 -3.23 3.35 -0.54
C PRO A 81 -3.88 2.29 -1.44
N PRO A 82 -4.86 2.64 -2.28
CA PRO A 82 -5.48 1.67 -3.17
C PRO A 82 -4.37 1.00 -3.96
N ALA A 83 -4.29 -0.34 -3.88
CA ALA A 83 -3.30 -1.08 -4.63
C ALA A 83 -3.38 -0.64 -6.10
N LEU A 84 -2.25 -0.25 -6.68
CA LEU A 84 -2.20 0.13 -8.08
C LEU A 84 -2.53 -1.11 -8.92
N VAL A 85 -3.81 -1.27 -9.28
CA VAL A 85 -4.29 -2.37 -10.10
C VAL A 85 -3.86 -2.09 -11.53
N VAL A 86 -2.62 -2.44 -11.85
CA VAL A 86 -2.11 -2.41 -13.21
C VAL A 86 -2.50 -3.73 -13.89
N PRO A 87 -3.34 -3.71 -14.94
CA PRO A 87 -3.72 -4.94 -15.63
C PRO A 87 -2.52 -5.66 -16.26
N ASP A 88 -2.69 -6.92 -16.62
CA ASP A 88 -1.60 -7.74 -17.17
C ASP A 88 -1.06 -7.21 -18.50
N LYS A 89 0.21 -7.58 -18.79
CA LYS A 89 0.87 -7.24 -20.04
C LYS A 89 0.17 -7.97 -21.19
N LEU A 90 -0.17 -7.25 -22.25
CA LEU A 90 -0.73 -7.87 -23.45
C LEU A 90 0.37 -8.53 -24.29
N PRO A 91 0.16 -9.76 -24.80
CA PRO A 91 1.14 -10.43 -25.66
C PRO A 91 1.22 -9.74 -27.03
N ARG A 92 2.41 -9.77 -27.62
CA ARG A 92 2.64 -9.33 -29.00
C ARG A 92 2.67 -10.55 -29.89
N GLU A 93 1.78 -10.61 -30.87
CA GLU A 93 1.61 -11.77 -31.75
C GLU A 93 2.10 -11.47 -33.16
N TYR A 94 2.80 -12.45 -33.75
CA TYR A 94 3.41 -12.32 -35.06
C TYR A 94 3.01 -13.49 -35.95
N ILE A 95 2.67 -13.18 -37.20
CA ILE A 95 2.51 -14.19 -38.25
C ILE A 95 3.56 -13.91 -39.33
N ARG A 96 4.41 -14.90 -39.60
CA ARG A 96 5.48 -14.82 -40.61
C ARG A 96 6.43 -13.61 -40.41
N GLY A 97 6.70 -13.25 -39.16
CA GLY A 97 7.59 -12.14 -38.80
C GLY A 97 6.95 -10.75 -38.88
N TRP A 98 5.67 -10.65 -39.26
CA TRP A 98 4.92 -9.40 -39.28
C TRP A 98 3.97 -9.33 -38.08
N PRO A 99 3.93 -8.21 -37.35
CA PRO A 99 3.01 -8.03 -36.22
C PRO A 99 1.57 -8.01 -36.73
N LEU A 100 0.67 -8.66 -35.98
CA LEU A 100 -0.76 -8.56 -36.25
C LEU A 100 -1.28 -7.16 -35.91
N ALA A 101 -2.34 -6.69 -36.58
CA ALA A 101 -2.86 -5.32 -36.39
C ALA A 101 -3.26 -5.00 -34.94
N HIS A 102 -3.67 -6.00 -34.15
CA HIS A 102 -3.95 -5.82 -32.71
C HIS A 102 -2.70 -5.81 -31.82
N SER A 103 -1.52 -6.11 -32.37
CA SER A 103 -0.25 -6.06 -31.64
C SER A 103 0.25 -4.64 -31.44
N ASP A 104 -0.11 -3.71 -32.32
CA ASP A 104 0.23 -2.29 -32.16
C ASP A 104 -0.58 -1.68 -30.99
N TYR A 105 -1.80 -2.17 -30.76
CA TYR A 105 -2.56 -1.86 -29.55
C TYR A 105 -1.87 -2.41 -28.29
N ALA A 106 -1.34 -3.64 -28.34
CA ALA A 106 -0.61 -4.23 -27.23
C ALA A 106 0.66 -3.43 -26.88
N GLU A 107 1.33 -2.84 -27.87
CA GLU A 107 2.49 -1.96 -27.67
C GLU A 107 2.10 -0.70 -26.89
N GLY A 108 1.14 0.09 -27.39
CA GLY A 108 0.68 1.30 -26.71
C GLY A 108 0.08 1.02 -25.32
N TRP A 109 -0.67 -0.08 -25.18
CA TRP A 109 -1.17 -0.53 -23.88
C TRP A 109 -0.04 -0.81 -22.89
N ASN A 110 0.99 -1.55 -23.31
CA ASN A 110 2.11 -1.92 -22.47
C ASN A 110 3.00 -0.71 -22.11
N ASP A 111 3.07 0.30 -22.97
CA ASP A 111 3.75 1.56 -22.68
C ASP A 111 3.01 2.37 -21.61
N CYS A 112 1.67 2.52 -21.73
CA CYS A 112 0.86 3.11 -20.67
C CYS A 112 0.96 2.33 -19.35
N ARG A 113 0.97 0.99 -19.43
CA ARG A 113 1.19 0.10 -18.29
C ARG A 113 2.55 0.37 -17.61
N ALA A 114 3.60 0.54 -18.39
CA ALA A 114 4.93 0.84 -17.90
C ALA A 114 5.01 2.24 -17.26
N ALA A 115 4.32 3.22 -17.84
CA ALA A 115 4.21 4.56 -17.26
C ALA A 115 3.49 4.53 -15.90
N MET A 116 2.38 3.80 -15.78
CA MET A 116 1.67 3.65 -14.49
C MET A 116 2.55 2.98 -13.43
N LEU A 117 3.38 1.99 -13.80
CA LEU A 117 4.29 1.32 -12.86
C LEU A 117 5.54 2.14 -12.51
N ASN A 118 5.93 3.12 -13.33
CA ASN A 118 7.16 3.90 -13.15
C ASN A 118 6.90 5.37 -12.79
N GLY A 119 5.65 5.82 -12.81
CA GLY A 119 5.24 7.22 -12.64
C GLY A 119 5.53 7.82 -11.26
N ASP A 120 5.74 6.99 -10.25
CA ASP A 120 6.08 7.42 -8.88
C ASP A 120 7.57 7.73 -8.68
N LYS A 121 8.40 7.66 -9.74
CA LYS A 121 9.81 8.07 -9.70
C LYS A 121 9.98 9.43 -10.37
N SER A 122 9.78 10.51 -9.62
CA SER A 122 10.33 11.83 -9.96
C SER A 122 10.93 12.51 -8.74
#